data_AF-A0A2E3GNZ7-F1
#
_entry.id   AF-A0A2E3GNZ7-F1
#
_cell.length_a   1.000
_cell.length_b   1.000
_cell.length_c   1.000
_cell.angle_alpha   90.00
_cell.angle_beta   90.00
_cell.angle_gamma   90.00
#
_symmetry.space_group_name_H-M   'P 1'
#
loop_
_entity.id
_entity.type
_entity.pdbx_description
1 polymer ?
#
loop_
_entity_poly.entity_id
_entity_poly.type
_entity_poly.pdbx_seq_one_letter_code
_entity_poly.pdbx_strand_id
1 'polypeptide(L)'
;MDLKDSSVQSDLFSQWFARADKELKGDAKNLQNIHLGEDWQTKALGISNDAVASLGELSTNEWSIGDDYMKGDDGVLNRTLLEDLMTGLESPTVWVQKENSLDFLEEVSLPHIQLHLRDEGGGFSQQLAQKLSQTRGVWSGSYSLTRDGIGTDSDIFPENVWPALVLEKAQGGKPSFASTWSAVSNMLNKYGRIILDRPIDLDFYRNASWNRALLYLAKKTFGEQCLIIHQYVLDKDFEGIRQEDALIRSSALALSSILSGARLLRLCPMRWRNDANFRRLARNIQLLLRYESNLSQWPDILKGSHTVDALVWDLIRIANTKPSLPNDK
;
A
#
# COMPACT_ATOMS: atom_id res chain seq x y z
N MET A 1 7.86 10.56 39.80
CA MET A 1 7.89 11.51 38.67
C MET A 1 6.98 10.95 37.61
N ASP A 2 5.92 11.67 37.25
CA ASP A 2 5.05 11.23 36.16
C ASP A 2 5.74 11.56 34.84
N LEU A 3 6.12 10.54 34.07
CA LEU A 3 6.76 10.72 32.76
C LEU A 3 5.81 11.37 31.74
N LYS A 4 4.52 11.55 32.07
CA LYS A 4 3.53 12.25 31.26
C LYS A 4 3.44 13.76 31.54
N ASP A 5 4.20 14.26 32.51
CA ASP A 5 4.26 15.71 32.77
C ASP A 5 5.00 16.43 31.64
N SER A 6 4.30 17.35 30.96
CA SER A 6 4.83 18.17 29.87
C SER A 6 6.12 18.93 30.22
N SER A 7 6.31 19.29 31.49
CA SER A 7 7.52 19.97 31.97
C SER A 7 8.72 19.04 32.04
N VAL A 8 8.52 17.80 32.50
CA VAL A 8 9.54 16.74 32.58
C VAL A 8 9.96 16.29 31.17
N GLN A 9 9.01 16.18 30.25
CA GLN A 9 9.31 15.81 28.86
C GLN A 9 10.01 16.92 28.07
N SER A 10 9.71 18.19 28.35
CA SER A 10 10.40 19.35 27.75
C SER A 10 11.87 19.42 28.18
N ASP A 11 12.13 19.08 29.45
CA ASP A 11 13.47 19.00 30.01
C ASP A 11 14.27 17.84 29.40
N LEU A 12 13.66 16.66 29.23
CA LEU A 12 14.26 15.51 28.55
C LEU A 12 14.65 15.80 27.09
N PHE A 13 13.81 16.52 26.34
CA PHE A 13 14.14 16.92 24.98
C PHE A 13 15.32 17.87 24.94
N SER A 14 15.34 18.85 25.83
CA SER A 14 16.44 19.81 25.94
C SER A 14 17.76 19.11 26.26
N GLN A 15 17.72 18.11 27.16
CA GLN A 15 18.88 17.28 27.50
C GLN A 15 19.35 16.41 26.32
N TRP A 16 18.42 15.77 25.60
CA TRP A 16 18.75 14.99 24.41
C TRP A 16 19.37 15.87 23.32
N PHE A 17 18.75 17.03 23.05
CA PHE A 17 19.23 17.94 22.02
C PHE A 17 20.62 18.50 22.36
N ALA A 18 20.85 18.89 23.62
CA ALA A 18 22.17 19.33 24.07
C ALA A 18 23.25 18.24 23.91
N ARG A 19 22.88 16.97 24.13
CA ARG A 19 23.77 15.83 23.88
C ARG A 19 24.04 15.64 22.39
N ALA A 20 23.01 15.66 21.56
CA ALA A 20 23.14 15.53 20.11
C ALA A 20 24.00 16.66 19.53
N ASP A 21 23.79 17.91 19.97
CA ASP A 21 24.57 19.07 19.54
C ASP A 21 26.05 18.95 19.94
N LYS A 22 26.32 18.42 21.14
CA LYS A 22 27.68 18.10 21.57
C LYS A 22 28.32 17.01 20.72
N GLU A 23 27.61 15.92 20.43
CA GLU A 23 28.11 14.80 19.63
C GLU A 23 28.33 15.18 18.16
N LEU A 24 27.47 16.05 17.62
CA LEU A 24 27.51 16.55 16.24
C LEU A 24 28.29 17.87 16.11
N LYS A 25 29.04 18.29 17.15
CA LYS A 25 29.90 19.49 17.14
C LYS A 25 29.17 20.79 16.72
N GLY A 26 27.92 20.96 17.15
CA GLY A 26 27.11 22.15 16.89
C GLY A 26 26.21 22.07 15.67
N ASP A 27 26.18 20.94 14.95
CA ASP A 27 25.41 20.79 13.70
C ASP A 27 24.02 20.14 13.90
N ALA A 28 23.61 19.88 15.15
CA ALA A 28 22.36 19.17 15.41
C ALA A 28 21.13 19.92 14.91
N LYS A 29 21.15 21.26 14.90
CA LYS A 29 20.04 22.08 14.37
C LYS A 29 19.81 21.89 12.87
N ASN A 30 20.88 21.74 12.09
CA ASN A 30 20.76 21.57 10.64
C ASN A 30 20.32 20.15 10.26
N LEU A 31 20.62 19.17 11.11
CA LEU A 31 20.30 17.76 10.91
C LEU A 31 19.01 17.32 11.62
N GLN A 32 18.32 18.25 12.29
CA GLN A 32 17.11 17.95 13.05
C GLN A 32 15.90 17.63 12.17
N ASN A 33 15.90 18.09 10.92
CA ASN A 33 14.79 17.89 10.00
C ASN A 33 15.17 16.94 8.87
N ILE A 34 14.33 15.92 8.67
CA ILE A 34 14.47 14.95 7.59
C ILE A 34 13.45 15.31 6.50
N HIS A 35 13.92 15.34 5.26
CA HIS A 35 13.06 15.52 4.08
C HIS A 35 12.61 14.15 3.58
N LEU A 36 11.32 13.86 3.69
CA LEU A 36 10.69 12.61 3.22
C LEU A 36 10.03 12.75 1.83
N GLY A 37 10.08 13.96 1.28
CA GLY A 37 9.63 14.34 -0.06
C GLY A 37 9.85 15.82 -0.32
N GLU A 38 9.51 16.28 -1.51
CA GLU A 38 9.63 17.69 -1.91
C GLU A 38 8.83 18.61 -0.97
N ASP A 39 7.62 18.20 -0.59
CA ASP A 39 6.70 18.99 0.26
C ASP A 39 6.57 18.44 1.69
N TRP A 40 7.41 17.49 2.10
CA TRP A 40 7.28 16.84 3.40
C TRP A 40 8.58 16.82 4.18
N GLN A 41 8.66 17.72 5.16
CA GLN A 41 9.71 17.76 6.17
C GLN A 41 9.14 17.34 7.52
N THR A 42 9.94 16.64 8.30
CA THR A 42 9.58 16.23 9.67
C THR A 42 10.80 16.24 10.59
N LYS A 43 10.56 16.20 11.90
CA LYS A 43 11.64 16.11 12.88
C LYS A 43 12.25 14.71 12.84
N ALA A 44 13.57 14.64 13.01
CA ALA A 44 14.33 13.38 13.04
C ALA A 44 13.94 12.47 14.22
N LEU A 45 13.28 13.00 15.25
CA LEU A 45 12.83 12.27 16.42
C LEU A 45 11.41 12.72 16.80
N GLY A 46 10.46 11.78 16.79
CA GLY A 46 9.16 11.96 17.43
C GLY A 46 9.28 11.76 18.94
N ILE A 47 8.73 12.68 19.74
CA ILE A 47 8.87 12.66 21.20
C ILE A 47 7.47 12.64 21.81
N SER A 48 7.33 12.03 22.99
CA SER A 48 6.07 11.90 23.73
C SER A 48 5.30 13.22 23.97
N ASN A 49 5.99 14.36 23.84
CA ASN A 49 5.43 15.71 24.02
C ASN A 49 4.61 16.19 22.83
N ASP A 50 4.77 15.54 21.67
CA ASP A 50 3.82 15.63 20.59
C ASP A 50 2.58 14.85 21.09
N ALA A 51 1.75 15.52 21.89
CA ALA A 51 0.50 15.01 22.46
C ALA A 51 -0.48 14.75 21.33
N VAL A 52 -0.21 13.65 20.65
CA VAL A 52 -0.81 13.29 19.40
C VAL A 52 -1.98 12.39 19.73
N ALA A 53 -3.17 12.79 19.29
CA ALA A 53 -4.38 12.01 19.53
C ALA A 53 -4.18 10.57 19.01
N SER A 54 -4.61 9.59 19.80
CA SER A 54 -4.50 8.18 19.43
C SER A 54 -5.16 7.93 18.08
N LEU A 55 -4.41 7.30 17.17
CA LEU A 55 -4.90 6.89 15.86
C LEU A 55 -5.88 5.71 15.93
N GLY A 56 -5.96 5.02 17.08
CA GLY A 56 -6.64 3.74 17.21
C GLY A 56 -5.84 2.61 16.58
N GLU A 57 -6.47 1.44 16.43
CA GLU A 57 -5.92 0.33 15.66
C GLU A 57 -6.26 0.51 14.17
N LEU A 58 -5.22 0.48 13.33
CA LEU A 58 -5.32 0.69 11.88
C LEU A 58 -4.87 -0.52 11.05
N SER A 59 -4.24 -1.53 11.67
CA SER A 59 -3.76 -2.74 11.00
C SER A 59 -4.03 -3.98 11.84
N THR A 60 -4.52 -5.06 11.23
CA THR A 60 -4.58 -6.38 11.87
C THR A 60 -3.34 -7.23 11.59
N ASN A 61 -2.39 -6.72 10.80
CA ASN A 61 -1.23 -7.46 10.28
C ASN A 61 -1.60 -8.76 9.53
N GLU A 62 -2.82 -8.81 8.99
CA GLU A 62 -3.26 -9.87 8.08
C GLU A 62 -3.26 -9.34 6.65
N TRP A 63 -2.56 -10.03 5.78
CA TRP A 63 -2.52 -9.77 4.35
C TRP A 63 -2.86 -11.05 3.58
N SER A 64 -3.06 -10.95 2.29
CA SER A 64 -3.11 -12.06 1.34
C SER A 64 -1.81 -12.13 0.56
N ILE A 65 -1.35 -13.35 0.25
CA ILE A 65 -0.15 -13.59 -0.55
C ILE A 65 -0.49 -13.44 -2.03
N GLY A 66 0.03 -12.38 -2.64
CA GLY A 66 -0.23 -12.05 -4.04
C GLY A 66 1.00 -12.10 -4.92
N ASP A 67 0.75 -12.32 -6.21
CA ASP A 67 1.69 -12.13 -7.30
C ASP A 67 0.97 -11.46 -8.49
N ASP A 68 1.74 -10.77 -9.31
CA ASP A 68 1.27 -10.17 -10.56
C ASP A 68 1.59 -11.07 -11.75
N TYR A 69 0.59 -11.31 -12.59
CA TYR A 69 0.67 -12.11 -13.80
C TYR A 69 0.46 -11.21 -15.01
N MET A 70 1.44 -11.21 -15.91
CA MET A 70 1.38 -10.47 -17.17
C MET A 70 0.76 -11.33 -18.27
N LYS A 71 0.42 -10.66 -19.37
CA LYS A 71 0.02 -11.22 -20.65
C LYS A 71 0.76 -12.53 -20.98
N GLY A 72 -0.01 -13.53 -21.37
CA GLY A 72 0.45 -14.78 -21.97
C GLY A 72 -0.69 -15.45 -22.72
N ASP A 73 -0.40 -16.58 -23.35
CA ASP A 73 -1.44 -17.51 -23.79
C ASP A 73 -2.28 -17.95 -22.58
N ASP A 74 -3.61 -17.99 -22.71
CA ASP A 74 -4.51 -18.30 -21.59
C ASP A 74 -4.19 -19.67 -20.95
N GLY A 75 -3.71 -20.64 -21.75
CA GLY A 75 -3.27 -21.95 -21.26
C GLY A 75 -1.97 -21.89 -20.44
N VAL A 76 -1.03 -21.03 -20.82
CA VAL A 76 0.21 -20.80 -20.04
C VAL A 76 -0.10 -20.07 -18.74
N LEU A 77 -0.96 -19.05 -18.80
CA LEU A 77 -1.39 -18.30 -17.64
C LEU A 77 -2.14 -19.19 -16.65
N ASN A 78 -3.10 -20.00 -17.12
CA ASN A 78 -3.84 -20.94 -16.30
C ASN A 78 -2.92 -21.91 -15.57
N ARG A 79 -2.03 -22.59 -16.30
CA ARG A 79 -1.09 -23.55 -15.71
C ARG A 79 -0.22 -22.90 -14.64
N THR A 80 0.31 -21.72 -14.94
CA THR A 80 1.16 -20.98 -13.99
C THR A 80 0.38 -20.59 -12.74
N LEU A 81 -0.86 -20.13 -12.89
CA LEU A 81 -1.74 -19.81 -11.75
C LEU A 81 -2.00 -21.04 -10.88
N LEU A 82 -2.37 -22.18 -11.48
CA LEU A 82 -2.63 -23.41 -10.74
C LEU A 82 -1.40 -23.90 -9.98
N GLU A 83 -0.22 -23.89 -10.61
CA GLU A 83 1.05 -24.24 -9.96
C GLU A 83 1.37 -23.31 -8.79
N ASP A 84 1.14 -22.00 -8.95
CA ASP A 84 1.42 -21.02 -7.91
C ASP A 84 0.41 -21.07 -6.76
N LEU A 85 -0.87 -21.36 -7.05
CA LEU A 85 -1.91 -21.64 -6.03
C LEU A 85 -1.55 -22.86 -5.18
N MET A 86 -1.00 -23.91 -5.80
CA MET A 86 -0.50 -25.08 -5.07
C MET A 86 0.72 -24.80 -4.17
N THR A 87 1.38 -23.65 -4.34
CA THR A 87 2.60 -23.28 -3.60
C THR A 87 2.40 -22.04 -2.74
N GLY A 88 1.15 -21.75 -2.36
CA GLY A 88 0.81 -20.75 -1.34
C GLY A 88 0.43 -19.37 -1.88
N LEU A 89 0.16 -19.24 -3.18
CA LEU A 89 -0.53 -18.05 -3.70
C LEU A 89 -1.98 -18.04 -3.22
N GLU A 90 -2.48 -16.88 -2.80
CA GLU A 90 -3.86 -16.71 -2.31
C GLU A 90 -4.66 -15.71 -3.13
N SER A 91 -3.98 -14.70 -3.71
CA SER A 91 -4.65 -13.56 -4.34
C SER A 91 -3.92 -13.10 -5.61
N PRO A 92 -4.11 -13.82 -6.74
CA PRO A 92 -3.51 -13.45 -8.02
C PRO A 92 -4.00 -12.09 -8.50
N THR A 93 -3.09 -11.29 -9.05
CA THR A 93 -3.44 -10.11 -9.85
C THR A 93 -3.09 -10.37 -11.30
N VAL A 94 -4.08 -10.31 -12.18
CA VAL A 94 -3.93 -10.58 -13.62
C VAL A 94 -4.09 -9.28 -14.41
N TRP A 95 -3.10 -9.00 -15.26
CA TRP A 95 -3.14 -7.90 -16.20
C TRP A 95 -3.88 -8.33 -17.46
N VAL A 96 -5.06 -7.74 -17.68
CA VAL A 96 -5.97 -8.07 -18.77
C VAL A 96 -5.90 -7.06 -19.90
N GLN A 97 -6.10 -7.57 -21.10
CA GLN A 97 -6.18 -6.86 -22.37
C GLN A 97 -7.48 -7.25 -23.08
N LYS A 98 -7.76 -6.61 -24.21
CA LYS A 98 -8.98 -6.83 -24.99
C LYS A 98 -9.15 -8.29 -25.42
N GLU A 99 -8.06 -9.00 -25.65
CA GLU A 99 -8.05 -10.36 -26.17
C GLU A 99 -8.21 -11.44 -25.10
N ASN A 100 -8.14 -11.10 -23.81
CA ASN A 100 -8.24 -12.10 -22.75
C ASN A 100 -9.64 -12.71 -22.67
N SER A 101 -9.69 -14.04 -22.61
CA SER A 101 -10.93 -14.78 -22.33
C SER A 101 -11.04 -15.10 -20.83
N LEU A 102 -12.05 -15.89 -20.44
CA LEU A 102 -12.14 -16.41 -19.07
C LEU A 102 -11.46 -17.79 -18.95
N ASP A 103 -10.87 -18.31 -20.02
CA ASP A 103 -10.34 -19.68 -20.09
C ASP A 103 -9.11 -19.82 -19.20
N PHE A 104 -8.38 -18.74 -18.92
CA PHE A 104 -7.27 -18.77 -17.97
C PHE A 104 -7.71 -19.11 -16.52
N LEU A 105 -9.01 -19.07 -16.22
CA LEU A 105 -9.61 -19.41 -14.93
C LEU A 105 -10.22 -20.83 -14.92
N GLU A 106 -9.93 -21.65 -15.93
CA GLU A 106 -10.31 -23.06 -15.91
C GLU A 106 -9.73 -23.76 -14.66
N GLU A 107 -10.52 -24.59 -13.99
CA GLU A 107 -10.18 -25.27 -12.72
C GLU A 107 -9.85 -24.37 -11.50
N VAL A 108 -9.79 -23.03 -11.67
CA VAL A 108 -9.60 -22.10 -10.55
C VAL A 108 -10.91 -21.95 -9.77
N SER A 109 -10.90 -22.35 -8.50
CA SER A 109 -12.06 -22.24 -7.60
C SER A 109 -12.23 -20.83 -7.03
N LEU A 110 -12.82 -19.93 -7.83
CA LEU A 110 -13.06 -18.52 -7.48
C LEU A 110 -13.77 -18.22 -6.15
N PRO A 111 -14.66 -19.08 -5.61
CA PRO A 111 -15.21 -18.86 -4.27
C PRO A 111 -14.17 -18.88 -3.15
N HIS A 112 -12.97 -19.42 -3.41
CA HIS A 112 -11.89 -19.55 -2.43
C HIS A 112 -10.69 -18.66 -2.75
N ILE A 113 -10.66 -17.99 -3.91
CA ILE A 113 -9.53 -17.20 -4.40
C ILE A 113 -9.96 -15.76 -4.61
N GLN A 114 -9.20 -14.81 -4.06
CA GLN A 114 -9.43 -13.38 -4.32
C GLN A 114 -8.70 -12.98 -5.61
N LEU A 115 -9.46 -12.71 -6.67
CA LEU A 115 -8.91 -12.40 -7.98
C LEU A 115 -8.89 -10.89 -8.23
N HIS A 116 -7.74 -10.34 -8.60
CA HIS A 116 -7.62 -8.93 -8.93
C HIS A 116 -7.34 -8.75 -10.42
N LEU A 117 -8.19 -7.99 -11.11
CA LEU A 117 -8.04 -7.70 -12.52
C LEU A 117 -7.49 -6.28 -12.69
N ARG A 118 -6.43 -6.13 -13.48
CA ARG A 118 -5.81 -4.85 -13.81
C ARG A 118 -5.75 -4.65 -15.31
N ASP A 119 -5.78 -3.41 -15.75
CA ASP A 119 -5.55 -3.03 -17.14
C ASP A 119 -4.77 -1.71 -17.20
N GLU A 120 -4.36 -1.31 -18.40
CA GLU A 120 -3.68 -0.03 -18.66
C GLU A 120 -4.67 1.15 -18.77
N GLY A 121 -5.89 1.00 -18.23
CA GLY A 121 -6.93 2.04 -18.28
C GLY A 121 -7.88 1.99 -19.47
N GLY A 122 -7.91 0.88 -20.20
CA GLY A 122 -8.86 0.65 -21.28
C GLY A 122 -10.28 0.28 -20.84
N GLY A 123 -10.51 0.06 -19.54
CA GLY A 123 -11.77 -0.45 -18.99
C GLY A 123 -11.99 -1.94 -19.26
N PHE A 124 -10.97 -2.66 -19.70
CA PHE A 124 -11.01 -4.10 -19.97
C PHE A 124 -11.15 -4.92 -18.69
N SER A 125 -10.51 -4.48 -17.60
CA SER A 125 -10.64 -5.15 -16.29
C SER A 125 -12.08 -5.11 -15.79
N GLN A 126 -12.76 -3.98 -15.95
CA GLN A 126 -14.17 -3.80 -15.61
C GLN A 126 -15.07 -4.67 -16.50
N GLN A 127 -14.86 -4.67 -17.81
CA GLN A 127 -15.64 -5.51 -18.75
C GLN A 127 -15.48 -7.00 -18.45
N LEU A 128 -14.25 -7.45 -18.17
CA LEU A 128 -14.01 -8.84 -17.81
C LEU A 128 -14.61 -9.20 -16.45
N ALA A 129 -14.53 -8.29 -15.46
CA ALA A 129 -15.17 -8.47 -14.16
C ALA A 129 -16.70 -8.60 -14.27
N GLN A 130 -17.33 -7.83 -15.17
CA GLN A 130 -18.77 -7.95 -15.45
C GLN A 130 -19.08 -9.32 -16.07
N LYS A 131 -18.33 -9.71 -17.10
CA LYS A 131 -18.48 -11.02 -17.75
C LYS A 131 -18.29 -12.16 -16.75
N LEU A 132 -17.32 -12.03 -15.86
CA LEU A 132 -17.04 -13.01 -14.80
C LEU A 132 -18.20 -13.11 -13.81
N SER A 133 -18.73 -11.96 -13.36
CA SER A 133 -19.87 -11.92 -12.44
C SER A 133 -21.14 -12.54 -13.05
N GLN A 134 -21.36 -12.34 -14.35
CA GLN A 134 -22.49 -12.91 -15.08
C GLN A 134 -22.37 -14.43 -15.31
N THR A 135 -21.14 -14.94 -15.49
CA THR A 135 -20.89 -16.34 -15.87
C THR A 135 -20.58 -17.26 -14.70
N ARG A 136 -19.89 -16.77 -13.67
CA ARG A 136 -19.36 -17.57 -12.55
C ARG A 136 -20.00 -17.25 -11.20
N GLY A 137 -20.96 -16.32 -11.14
CA GLY A 137 -21.83 -16.05 -9.98
C GLY A 137 -21.09 -15.51 -8.74
N VAL A 138 -20.31 -16.35 -8.06
CA VAL A 138 -19.64 -16.02 -6.80
C VAL A 138 -18.13 -15.98 -6.99
N TRP A 139 -17.56 -14.79 -6.88
CA TRP A 139 -16.12 -14.55 -6.82
C TRP A 139 -15.86 -13.29 -6.00
N SER A 140 -14.64 -13.14 -5.48
CA SER A 140 -14.23 -11.96 -4.70
C SER A 140 -12.97 -11.35 -5.28
N GLY A 141 -12.80 -10.04 -5.10
CA GLY A 141 -11.59 -9.34 -5.49
C GLY A 141 -11.85 -7.96 -6.08
N SER A 142 -11.18 -7.62 -7.17
CA SER A 142 -11.24 -6.24 -7.70
C SER A 142 -11.02 -6.10 -9.19
N TYR A 143 -11.35 -4.94 -9.72
CA TYR A 143 -10.99 -4.49 -11.07
C TYR A 143 -10.41 -3.08 -11.04
N SER A 144 -9.44 -2.79 -11.91
CA SER A 144 -8.82 -1.46 -11.98
C SER A 144 -9.79 -0.40 -12.50
N LEU A 145 -9.73 0.77 -11.86
CA LEU A 145 -10.25 2.02 -12.39
C LEU A 145 -9.08 3.00 -12.54
N THR A 146 -8.99 3.65 -13.68
CA THR A 146 -8.07 4.79 -13.84
C THR A 146 -8.65 6.04 -13.23
N ARG A 147 -7.75 6.98 -12.89
CA ARG A 147 -8.08 8.26 -12.27
C ARG A 147 -9.11 9.09 -13.07
N ASP A 148 -9.16 8.88 -14.39
CA ASP A 148 -10.06 9.57 -15.32
C ASP A 148 -11.21 8.67 -15.82
N GLY A 149 -11.31 7.44 -15.30
CA GLY A 149 -12.34 6.49 -15.69
C GLY A 149 -13.71 6.93 -15.21
N ILE A 150 -14.56 7.36 -16.14
CA ILE A 150 -16.00 7.55 -15.91
C ILE A 150 -16.60 6.16 -15.74
N GLY A 151 -16.60 5.63 -14.51
CA GLY A 151 -17.39 4.45 -14.20
C GLY A 151 -18.86 4.74 -14.55
N THR A 152 -19.42 3.97 -15.48
CA THR A 152 -20.83 4.04 -15.86
C THR A 152 -21.70 3.65 -14.67
N ASP A 153 -22.73 4.44 -14.38
CA ASP A 153 -23.63 4.32 -13.22
C ASP A 153 -24.46 3.02 -13.15
N SER A 154 -24.19 2.02 -13.99
CA SER A 154 -25.06 0.85 -14.19
C SER A 154 -24.52 -0.49 -13.66
N ASP A 155 -23.36 -0.53 -13.01
CA ASP A 155 -22.69 -1.81 -12.77
C ASP A 155 -22.92 -2.35 -11.37
N ILE A 156 -23.93 -3.23 -11.24
CA ILE A 156 -24.18 -4.00 -10.03
C ILE A 156 -23.15 -5.14 -9.96
N PHE A 157 -22.00 -4.87 -9.34
CA PHE A 157 -21.05 -5.92 -8.95
C PHE A 157 -21.50 -6.59 -7.65
N PRO A 158 -21.14 -7.87 -7.44
CA PRO A 158 -21.29 -8.53 -6.15
C PRO A 158 -20.65 -7.73 -5.01
N GLU A 159 -21.17 -7.85 -3.78
CA GLU A 159 -20.67 -7.03 -2.66
C GLU A 159 -19.18 -7.24 -2.32
N ASN A 160 -18.65 -8.40 -2.70
CA ASN A 160 -17.28 -8.82 -2.48
C ASN A 160 -16.33 -8.48 -3.66
N VAL A 161 -16.79 -7.68 -4.63
CA VAL A 161 -15.99 -7.19 -5.76
C VAL A 161 -15.89 -5.66 -5.69
N TRP A 162 -14.69 -5.16 -5.49
CA TRP A 162 -14.46 -3.73 -5.21
C TRP A 162 -13.72 -3.05 -6.35
N PRO A 163 -14.04 -1.79 -6.66
CA PRO A 163 -13.23 -1.00 -7.58
C PRO A 163 -11.85 -0.71 -6.96
N ALA A 164 -10.79 -0.86 -7.77
CA ALA A 164 -9.42 -0.58 -7.37
C ALA A 164 -8.90 0.71 -8.04
N LEU A 165 -8.66 1.75 -7.26
CA LEU A 165 -7.93 2.94 -7.70
C LEU A 165 -6.44 2.59 -7.80
N VAL A 166 -5.93 2.51 -9.02
CA VAL A 166 -4.52 2.18 -9.26
C VAL A 166 -3.68 3.46 -9.34
N LEU A 167 -2.71 3.61 -8.44
CA LEU A 167 -1.74 4.69 -8.48
C LEU A 167 -0.50 4.27 -9.26
N GLU A 168 -0.63 4.17 -10.58
CA GLU A 168 0.53 3.94 -11.46
C GLU A 168 1.17 5.27 -11.89
N LYS A 169 2.50 5.31 -11.85
CA LYS A 169 3.26 6.44 -12.38
C LYS A 169 3.54 6.22 -13.86
N ALA A 170 2.70 6.77 -14.71
CA ALA A 170 3.18 7.23 -16.01
C ALA A 170 4.17 8.38 -15.75
N GLN A 171 5.47 8.09 -15.80
CA GLN A 171 6.57 9.07 -15.89
C GLN A 171 6.71 10.10 -14.73
N GLY A 172 7.61 9.80 -13.77
CA GLY A 172 8.35 10.84 -13.03
C GLY A 172 7.91 11.15 -11.59
N GLY A 173 6.78 11.83 -11.37
CA GLY A 173 6.48 12.43 -10.05
C GLY A 173 5.95 11.47 -8.98
N LYS A 174 6.39 11.56 -7.71
CA LYS A 174 5.67 10.94 -6.56
C LYS A 174 4.43 11.80 -6.32
N PRO A 175 3.18 11.29 -6.43
CA PRO A 175 2.02 12.12 -6.13
C PRO A 175 2.14 12.61 -4.69
N SER A 176 1.77 13.87 -4.46
CA SER A 176 1.71 14.40 -3.11
C SER A 176 0.64 13.66 -2.32
N PHE A 177 0.78 13.62 -0.99
CA PHE A 177 -0.22 12.99 -0.14
C PHE A 177 -1.60 13.64 -0.32
N ALA A 178 -1.68 14.97 -0.40
CA ALA A 178 -2.93 15.70 -0.61
C ALA A 178 -3.61 15.31 -1.93
N SER A 179 -2.85 15.20 -3.02
CA SER A 179 -3.42 14.78 -4.32
C SER A 179 -3.93 13.33 -4.30
N THR A 180 -3.24 12.47 -3.57
CA THR A 180 -3.62 11.06 -3.38
C THR A 180 -4.89 10.97 -2.55
N TRP A 181 -4.95 11.67 -1.41
CA TRP A 181 -6.12 11.71 -0.55
C TRP A 181 -7.35 12.25 -1.28
N SER A 182 -7.20 13.33 -2.07
CA SER A 182 -8.29 13.87 -2.87
C SER A 182 -8.85 12.85 -3.88
N ALA A 183 -7.99 12.07 -4.54
CA ALA A 183 -8.44 11.02 -5.46
C ALA A 183 -9.16 9.90 -4.70
N VAL A 184 -8.59 9.44 -3.58
CA VAL A 184 -9.20 8.42 -2.70
C VAL A 184 -10.56 8.87 -2.18
N SER A 185 -10.67 10.10 -1.66
CA SER A 185 -11.92 10.62 -1.11
C SER A 185 -13.00 10.76 -2.16
N ASN A 186 -12.65 11.18 -3.38
CA ASN A 186 -13.60 11.26 -4.50
C ASN A 186 -14.13 9.87 -4.88
N MET A 187 -13.26 8.87 -4.91
CA MET A 187 -13.64 7.49 -5.21
C MET A 187 -14.48 6.87 -4.09
N LEU A 188 -14.14 7.13 -2.82
CA LEU A 188 -14.95 6.71 -1.67
C LEU A 188 -16.32 7.37 -1.66
N ASN A 189 -16.43 8.66 -2.01
CA ASN A 189 -17.72 9.34 -2.17
C ASN A 189 -18.59 8.68 -3.25
N LYS A 190 -17.98 8.22 -4.35
CA LYS A 190 -18.70 7.60 -5.47
C LYS A 190 -19.11 6.16 -5.19
N TYR A 191 -18.22 5.34 -4.64
CA TYR A 191 -18.40 3.88 -4.54
C TYR A 191 -18.64 3.37 -3.12
N GLY A 192 -18.49 4.21 -2.09
CA GLY A 192 -18.61 3.86 -0.67
C GLY A 192 -17.43 3.03 -0.13
N ARG A 193 -16.87 2.15 -0.96
CA ARG A 193 -15.70 1.31 -0.64
C ARG A 193 -14.80 1.13 -1.85
N ILE A 194 -13.49 1.15 -1.62
CA ILE A 194 -12.50 0.97 -2.68
C ILE A 194 -11.28 0.19 -2.19
N ILE A 195 -10.56 -0.37 -3.15
CA ILE A 195 -9.17 -0.75 -2.97
C ILE A 195 -8.30 0.40 -3.49
N LEU A 196 -7.33 0.83 -2.70
CA LEU A 196 -6.22 1.65 -3.17
C LEU A 196 -5.07 0.73 -3.50
N ASP A 197 -4.72 0.67 -4.79
CA ASP A 197 -3.65 -0.17 -5.27
C ASP A 197 -2.43 0.69 -5.61
N ARG A 198 -1.39 0.65 -4.76
CA ARG A 198 -0.29 1.61 -4.81
C ARG A 198 1.11 0.98 -4.68
N PRO A 199 2.14 1.62 -5.25
CA PRO A 199 3.52 1.24 -5.03
C PRO A 199 3.93 1.28 -3.57
N ILE A 200 4.80 0.35 -3.15
CA ILE A 200 5.51 0.43 -1.88
C ILE A 200 6.58 1.53 -1.98
N ASP A 201 6.65 2.42 -0.99
CA ASP A 201 7.79 3.34 -0.91
C ASP A 201 9.05 2.63 -0.40
N LEU A 202 10.19 2.95 -1.03
CA LEU A 202 11.51 2.49 -0.56
C LEU A 202 11.85 2.93 0.87
N ASP A 203 11.29 4.05 1.31
CA ASP A 203 11.45 4.53 2.68
C ASP A 203 10.38 3.89 3.57
N PHE A 204 10.85 3.12 4.56
CA PHE A 204 9.99 2.37 5.49
C PHE A 204 9.00 3.28 6.23
N TYR A 205 9.47 4.41 6.77
CA TYR A 205 8.65 5.30 7.59
C TYR A 205 7.66 6.07 6.74
N ARG A 206 8.09 6.51 5.55
CA ARG A 206 7.24 7.16 4.55
C ARG A 206 6.10 6.24 4.13
N ASN A 207 6.42 4.99 3.77
CA ASN A 207 5.40 4.01 3.38
C ASN A 207 4.40 3.78 4.52
N ALA A 208 4.94 3.57 5.73
CA ALA A 208 4.15 3.24 6.89
C ALA A 208 3.19 4.35 7.30
N SER A 209 3.69 5.58 7.40
CA SER A 209 2.84 6.72 7.75
C SER A 209 1.83 7.07 6.67
N TRP A 210 2.17 6.91 5.37
CA TRP A 210 1.21 7.14 4.28
C TRP A 210 0.00 6.20 4.37
N ASN A 211 0.24 4.89 4.50
CA ASN A 211 -0.84 3.91 4.60
C ASN A 211 -1.71 4.19 5.82
N ARG A 212 -1.08 4.43 6.98
CA ARG A 212 -1.79 4.72 8.23
C ARG A 212 -2.61 6.01 8.15
N ALA A 213 -2.06 7.07 7.57
CA ALA A 213 -2.78 8.34 7.40
C ALA A 213 -3.99 8.18 6.47
N LEU A 214 -3.86 7.44 5.36
CA LEU A 214 -4.97 7.15 4.45
C LEU A 214 -6.06 6.31 5.14
N LEU A 215 -5.68 5.24 5.84
CA LEU A 215 -6.61 4.38 6.58
C LEU A 215 -7.33 5.17 7.68
N TYR A 216 -6.62 6.01 8.43
CA TYR A 216 -7.20 6.86 9.45
C TYR A 216 -8.22 7.84 8.86
N LEU A 217 -7.83 8.59 7.83
CA LEU A 217 -8.71 9.56 7.18
C LEU A 217 -9.95 8.88 6.59
N ALA A 218 -9.78 7.77 5.89
CA ALA A 218 -10.88 7.00 5.33
C ALA A 218 -11.84 6.52 6.43
N LYS A 219 -11.30 5.91 7.49
CA LYS A 219 -12.07 5.45 8.65
C LYS A 219 -12.85 6.58 9.33
N LYS A 220 -12.23 7.74 9.49
CA LYS A 220 -12.86 8.90 10.15
C LYS A 220 -13.90 9.60 9.30
N THR A 221 -13.71 9.66 7.98
CA THR A 221 -14.60 10.39 7.07
C THR A 221 -15.74 9.51 6.55
N PHE A 222 -15.48 8.23 6.26
CA PHE A 222 -16.40 7.34 5.54
C PHE A 222 -16.83 6.11 6.36
N GLY A 223 -16.22 5.86 7.52
CA GLY A 223 -16.52 4.72 8.38
C GLY A 223 -15.55 3.55 8.22
N GLU A 224 -15.75 2.49 9.02
CA GLU A 224 -14.89 1.30 9.01
C GLU A 224 -14.95 0.56 7.66
N GLN A 225 -13.85 -0.11 7.30
CA GLN A 225 -13.77 -1.01 6.14
C GLN A 225 -14.11 -0.38 4.78
N CYS A 226 -14.05 0.95 4.64
CA CYS A 226 -14.27 1.62 3.35
C CYS A 226 -13.03 1.59 2.44
N LEU A 227 -11.83 1.52 3.02
CA LEU A 227 -10.57 1.55 2.28
C LEU A 227 -9.74 0.30 2.60
N ILE A 228 -9.34 -0.40 1.56
CA ILE A 228 -8.33 -1.46 1.61
C ILE A 228 -7.09 -0.99 0.84
N ILE A 229 -5.89 -1.24 1.36
CA ILE A 229 -4.64 -0.91 0.66
C ILE A 229 -3.99 -2.18 0.12
N HIS A 230 -3.80 -2.24 -1.18
CA HIS A 230 -2.96 -3.24 -1.85
C HIS A 230 -1.64 -2.59 -2.22
N GLN A 231 -0.55 -3.33 -2.10
CA GLN A 231 0.76 -2.82 -2.49
C GLN A 231 1.55 -3.75 -3.41
N TYR A 232 2.37 -3.13 -4.24
CA TYR A 232 3.22 -3.81 -5.21
C TYR A 232 4.57 -3.08 -5.35
N VAL A 233 5.59 -3.83 -5.75
CA VAL A 233 6.90 -3.29 -6.07
C VAL A 233 6.92 -2.64 -7.46
N LEU A 234 7.68 -1.56 -7.65
CA LEU A 234 7.89 -0.94 -8.96
C LEU A 234 9.21 -1.37 -9.57
N ASP A 235 9.22 -1.68 -10.85
CA ASP A 235 10.42 -2.16 -11.56
C ASP A 235 11.59 -1.20 -11.53
N LYS A 236 11.32 0.10 -11.64
CA LYS A 236 12.34 1.14 -11.55
C LYS A 236 13.09 1.13 -10.21
N ASP A 237 12.46 0.65 -9.14
CA ASP A 237 13.09 0.55 -7.83
C ASP A 237 14.04 -0.68 -7.75
N PHE A 238 14.09 -1.49 -8.81
CA PHE A 238 14.94 -2.67 -8.96
C PHE A 238 15.84 -2.60 -10.21
N GLU A 239 15.87 -1.46 -10.91
CA GLU A 239 16.77 -1.22 -12.04
C GLU A 239 18.23 -1.22 -11.59
N GLY A 240 19.08 -1.95 -12.31
CA GLY A 240 20.51 -2.08 -12.00
C GLY A 240 20.85 -2.95 -10.78
N ILE A 241 19.86 -3.59 -10.17
CA ILE A 241 20.04 -4.41 -8.96
C ILE A 241 20.15 -5.88 -9.33
N ARG A 242 21.04 -6.60 -8.62
CA ARG A 242 21.19 -8.05 -8.72
C ARG A 242 20.01 -8.77 -8.06
N GLN A 243 19.75 -10.02 -8.45
CA GLN A 243 18.60 -10.77 -7.92
C GLN A 243 18.67 -10.96 -6.40
N GLU A 244 19.86 -11.17 -5.83
CA GLU A 244 20.03 -11.41 -4.40
C GLU A 244 19.72 -10.13 -3.58
N ASP A 245 20.24 -8.99 -4.04
CA ASP A 245 20.02 -7.70 -3.40
C ASP A 245 18.53 -7.28 -3.52
N ALA A 246 17.85 -7.70 -4.58
CA ALA A 246 16.42 -7.51 -4.75
C ALA A 246 15.60 -8.28 -3.71
N LEU A 247 16.00 -9.50 -3.34
CA LEU A 247 15.29 -10.25 -2.31
C LEU A 247 15.39 -9.57 -0.94
N ILE A 248 16.57 -9.03 -0.60
CA ILE A 248 16.77 -8.25 0.63
C ILE A 248 15.87 -7.01 0.62
N ARG A 249 15.85 -6.27 -0.49
CA ARG A 249 14.98 -5.11 -0.67
C ARG A 249 13.51 -5.46 -0.55
N SER A 250 13.05 -6.50 -1.25
CA SER A 250 11.67 -6.98 -1.19
C SER A 250 11.26 -7.38 0.23
N SER A 251 12.19 -7.93 1.03
CA SER A 251 11.93 -8.28 2.43
C SER A 251 11.68 -7.05 3.30
N ALA A 252 12.48 -5.98 3.14
CA ALA A 252 12.27 -4.73 3.85
C ALA A 252 10.97 -4.02 3.43
N LEU A 253 10.67 -4.03 2.12
CA LEU A 253 9.42 -3.49 1.57
C LEU A 253 8.20 -4.25 2.11
N ALA A 254 8.28 -5.58 2.13
CA ALA A 254 7.24 -6.45 2.66
C ALA A 254 6.93 -6.12 4.12
N LEU A 255 7.96 -6.02 4.95
CA LEU A 255 7.82 -5.68 6.37
C LEU A 255 7.12 -4.33 6.55
N SER A 256 7.54 -3.30 5.81
CA SER A 256 6.91 -1.99 5.86
C SER A 256 5.42 -2.04 5.47
N SER A 257 5.09 -2.76 4.40
CA SER A 257 3.72 -2.91 3.91
C SER A 257 2.81 -3.63 4.92
N ILE A 258 3.28 -4.75 5.46
CA ILE A 258 2.51 -5.56 6.43
C ILE A 258 2.23 -4.74 7.70
N LEU A 259 3.28 -4.14 8.28
CA LEU A 259 3.18 -3.37 9.51
C LEU A 259 2.31 -2.11 9.40
N SER A 260 2.08 -1.64 8.17
CA SER A 260 1.31 -0.43 7.90
C SER A 260 -0.11 -0.68 7.42
N GLY A 261 -0.56 -1.94 7.39
CA GLY A 261 -1.96 -2.31 7.12
C GLY A 261 -2.27 -2.65 5.66
N ALA A 262 -1.27 -3.01 4.84
CA ALA A 262 -1.54 -3.56 3.52
C ALA A 262 -2.26 -4.92 3.62
N ARG A 263 -3.31 -5.11 2.81
CA ARG A 263 -4.11 -6.34 2.75
C ARG A 263 -3.71 -7.28 1.62
N LEU A 264 -2.97 -6.80 0.64
CA LEU A 264 -2.39 -7.61 -0.44
C LEU A 264 -0.98 -7.10 -0.70
N LEU A 265 -0.05 -8.04 -0.85
CA LEU A 265 1.34 -7.72 -1.13
C LEU A 265 1.83 -8.49 -2.36
N ARG A 266 2.48 -7.77 -3.27
CA ARG A 266 3.11 -8.32 -4.48
C ARG A 266 4.54 -7.87 -4.59
N LEU A 267 5.46 -8.82 -4.45
CA LEU A 267 6.89 -8.55 -4.29
C LEU A 267 7.73 -8.87 -5.52
N CYS A 268 7.16 -9.48 -6.56
CA CYS A 268 7.88 -9.84 -7.77
C CYS A 268 7.87 -8.69 -8.81
N PRO A 269 9.01 -8.04 -9.08
CA PRO A 269 9.12 -7.03 -10.15
C PRO A 269 8.87 -7.66 -11.54
N MET A 270 8.32 -6.88 -12.48
CA MET A 270 7.98 -7.32 -13.83
C MET A 270 9.17 -7.95 -14.56
N ARG A 271 10.37 -7.36 -14.44
CA ARG A 271 11.60 -7.92 -15.03
C ARG A 271 11.89 -9.39 -14.67
N TRP A 272 11.39 -9.88 -13.54
CA TRP A 272 11.58 -11.26 -13.09
C TRP A 272 10.26 -12.04 -12.98
N ARG A 273 9.14 -11.48 -13.42
CA ARG A 273 7.83 -12.18 -13.38
C ARG A 273 7.81 -13.45 -14.21
N ASN A 274 8.67 -13.62 -15.22
CA ASN A 274 8.75 -14.85 -15.99
C ASN A 274 9.74 -15.88 -15.40
N ASP A 275 10.52 -15.49 -14.39
CA ASP A 275 11.42 -16.39 -13.68
C ASP A 275 10.66 -17.09 -12.55
N ALA A 276 10.32 -18.36 -12.76
CA ALA A 276 9.58 -19.16 -11.80
C ALA A 276 10.29 -19.28 -10.44
N ASN A 277 11.63 -19.32 -10.43
CA ASN A 277 12.40 -19.39 -9.19
C ASN A 277 12.32 -18.07 -8.44
N PHE A 278 12.48 -16.94 -9.13
CA PHE A 278 12.37 -15.64 -8.49
C PHE A 278 10.95 -15.38 -7.95
N ARG A 279 9.90 -15.69 -8.72
CA ARG A 279 8.50 -15.60 -8.24
C ARG A 279 8.31 -16.40 -6.95
N ARG A 280 8.77 -17.66 -6.94
CA ARG A 280 8.70 -18.52 -5.75
C ARG A 280 9.46 -17.93 -4.57
N LEU A 281 10.66 -17.38 -4.78
CA LEU A 281 11.43 -16.74 -3.70
C LEU A 281 10.72 -15.47 -3.17
N ALA A 282 10.13 -14.66 -4.04
CA ALA A 282 9.34 -13.49 -3.64
C ALA A 282 8.10 -13.89 -2.83
N ARG A 283 7.43 -14.99 -3.19
CA ARG A 283 6.33 -15.57 -2.41
C ARG A 283 6.79 -16.09 -1.06
N ASN A 284 7.93 -16.78 -1.03
CA ASN A 284 8.51 -17.31 0.21
C ASN A 284 8.83 -16.21 1.23
N ILE A 285 9.23 -15.00 0.81
CA ILE A 285 9.37 -13.86 1.73
C ILE A 285 8.06 -13.63 2.49
N GLN A 286 6.92 -13.63 1.80
CA GLN A 286 5.61 -13.44 2.41
C GLN A 286 5.23 -14.61 3.33
N LEU A 287 5.47 -15.85 2.90
CA LEU A 287 5.22 -17.05 3.71
C LEU A 287 6.03 -17.05 5.01
N LEU A 288 7.33 -16.76 4.93
CA LEU A 288 8.22 -16.69 6.10
C LEU A 288 7.79 -15.59 7.06
N LEU A 289 7.44 -14.41 6.54
CA LEU A 289 6.90 -13.34 7.37
C LEU A 289 5.58 -13.76 8.03
N ARG A 290 4.72 -14.52 7.36
CA ARG A 290 3.46 -14.97 7.98
C ARG A 290 3.66 -16.02 9.06
N TYR A 291 4.48 -17.03 8.78
CA TYR A 291 4.53 -18.24 9.60
C TYR A 291 5.69 -18.26 10.61
N GLU A 292 6.76 -17.50 10.38
CA GLU A 292 7.98 -17.57 11.20
C GLU A 292 8.28 -16.26 11.96
N SER A 293 7.78 -15.11 11.49
CA SER A 293 8.12 -13.82 12.11
C SER A 293 7.20 -13.41 13.27
N ASN A 294 6.13 -14.17 13.54
CA ASN A 294 5.13 -13.88 14.58
C ASN A 294 4.42 -12.51 14.45
N LEU A 295 4.50 -11.86 13.30
CA LEU A 295 3.84 -10.56 13.05
C LEU A 295 2.32 -10.61 13.23
N SER A 296 1.71 -11.77 13.01
CA SER A 296 0.27 -12.01 13.20
C SER A 296 -0.17 -12.06 14.67
N GLN A 297 0.75 -12.19 15.63
CA GLN A 297 0.42 -12.28 17.05
C GLN A 297 0.14 -10.90 17.68
N TRP A 298 0.58 -9.82 17.04
CA TRP A 298 0.51 -8.47 17.58
C TRP A 298 -0.18 -7.57 16.55
N PRO A 299 -1.49 -7.30 16.68
CA PRO A 299 -2.15 -6.37 15.78
C PRO A 299 -1.55 -4.97 15.96
N ASP A 300 -1.38 -4.27 14.85
CA ASP A 300 -0.89 -2.89 14.79
C ASP A 300 0.37 -2.59 15.64
N ILE A 301 1.47 -3.29 15.36
CA ILE A 301 2.77 -3.11 16.04
C ILE A 301 3.27 -1.65 16.01
N LEU A 302 2.89 -0.87 15.00
CA LEU A 302 3.31 0.53 14.88
C LEU A 302 2.52 1.48 15.77
N LYS A 303 1.41 1.04 16.37
CA LYS A 303 0.58 1.85 17.26
C LYS A 303 1.38 2.34 18.47
N GLY A 304 1.34 3.66 18.71
CA GLY A 304 2.04 4.28 19.83
C GLY A 304 3.50 4.59 19.54
N SER A 305 4.00 4.31 18.32
CA SER A 305 5.30 4.81 17.89
C SER A 305 5.23 6.33 17.72
N HIS A 306 5.90 7.06 18.60
CA HIS A 306 5.92 8.54 18.56
C HIS A 306 6.37 9.09 17.21
N THR A 307 7.32 8.43 16.56
CA THR A 307 7.81 8.85 15.25
C THR A 307 6.76 8.59 14.17
N VAL A 308 6.24 7.36 14.06
CA VAL A 308 5.24 7.04 13.02
C VAL A 308 3.96 7.85 13.22
N ASP A 309 3.50 8.00 14.45
CA ASP A 309 2.30 8.78 14.75
C ASP A 309 2.51 10.25 14.38
N ALA A 310 3.63 10.89 14.76
CA ALA A 310 3.93 12.26 14.35
C ALA A 310 3.90 12.44 12.81
N LEU A 311 4.52 11.50 12.08
CA LEU A 311 4.50 11.49 10.62
C LEU A 311 3.09 11.38 10.04
N VAL A 312 2.24 10.54 10.63
CA VAL A 312 0.84 10.41 10.22
C VAL A 312 0.09 11.73 10.39
N TRP A 313 0.29 12.43 11.52
CA TRP A 313 -0.39 13.69 11.77
C TRP A 313 0.10 14.85 10.91
N ASP A 314 1.38 14.87 10.55
CA ASP A 314 1.88 15.80 9.55
C ASP A 314 1.19 15.58 8.19
N LEU A 315 1.02 14.33 7.76
CA LEU A 315 0.31 14.00 6.52
C LEU A 315 -1.17 14.38 6.58
N ILE A 316 -1.84 14.15 7.71
CA ILE A 316 -3.23 14.58 7.94
C ILE A 316 -3.34 16.11 7.82
N ARG A 317 -2.37 16.86 8.37
CA ARG A 317 -2.33 18.33 8.23
C ARG A 317 -2.12 18.76 6.78
N ILE A 318 -1.25 18.08 6.04
CA ILE A 318 -1.03 18.30 4.60
C ILE A 318 -2.31 18.05 3.80
N ALA A 319 -3.08 17.00 4.11
CA ALA A 319 -4.35 16.73 3.44
C ALA A 319 -5.42 17.80 3.71
N ASN A 320 -5.39 18.43 4.88
CA ASN A 320 -6.38 19.44 5.30
C ASN A 320 -5.99 20.88 4.95
N THR A 321 -4.74 21.12 4.54
CA THR A 321 -4.30 22.44 4.09
C THR A 321 -4.69 22.63 2.63
N LYS A 322 -5.57 23.61 2.35
CA LYS A 322 -5.88 24.01 0.98
C LYS A 322 -4.57 24.44 0.30
N PRO A 323 -4.27 24.00 -0.93
CA PRO A 323 -3.15 24.56 -1.68
C PRO A 323 -3.42 26.06 -1.85
N SER A 324 -2.49 26.92 -1.42
CA SER A 324 -2.54 28.34 -1.73
C SER A 324 -2.51 28.49 -3.24
N LEU A 325 -3.56 29.09 -3.82
CA LEU A 325 -3.60 29.35 -5.25
C LEU A 325 -2.52 30.39 -5.61
N PRO A 326 -1.93 30.33 -6.82
CA PRO A 326 -0.81 31.20 -7.20
C PRO A 326 -1.08 32.71 -7.19
N ASN A 327 -2.30 33.15 -6.88
CA ASN A 327 -2.73 34.55 -6.92
C ASN A 327 -3.13 35.13 -5.56
N ASP A 328 -2.82 34.48 -4.44
CA ASP A 328 -3.00 35.07 -3.11
C ASP A 328 -1.76 35.89 -2.69
N LYS A 329 -1.45 36.95 -3.45
CA LYS A 329 -0.56 38.04 -3.05
C LYS A 329 -1.13 39.40 -3.43
#